data_AF-A0A6A2WFM4-F1
#
_entry.id   AF-A0A6A2WFM4-F1
#
_cell.length_a   1.000
_cell.length_b   1.000
_cell.length_c   1.000
_cell.angle_alpha   90.00
_cell.angle_beta   90.00
_cell.angle_gamma   90.00
#
_symmetry.space_group_name_H-M   'P 1'
#
loop_
_entity.id
_entity.type
_entity.pdbx_description
1 polymer ?
#
loop_
_entity_poly.entity_id
_entity_poly.type
_entity_poly.pdbx_seq_one_letter_code
_entity_poly.pdbx_strand_id
1 'polypeptide(L)'
;MSLRYGPGTQSGPPQTVPPEDEPYNIIPVHNLLADHPSLRFPEVRAAAAALRAVGDLRKPPYAQWQPSMDLLDWLALFFGFQQDNVSNQREHLVLHLANAQMRLTPPPDNIDTLDASVLRRFRRKLLKNYTSWCSYLGKKSNIWISDSSRSSSDHRRELLYVGLYLLIWGESANLRFMPECICYIFHNMAMELNKILEDYIDENTGQPVMPSLSGDNSFLNCVVKPIYETVRAEVESSKNGTAQHTAWRNYDDLNEYFWSKRCFQKLKWPIDVDSNFFVTSNKSKHIGKTGFVEQRSFWNLYRSFDRLWVMLFLFLQAAIIVAWEEREYPWQALSIRNCRVKILTLFITWSAMRFLQALLDAGMQYSRVSRETLGLGIRMVLKVVVSASWIVIFAVCYARIWQNNHGRRWTAEADRRVRLFLQIAFVYVLPELLALALFVIPWIRNFIEQRNWKIFDLLFWWFQSKSLLVGD
;
A
#
# COMPACT_ATOMS: atom_id res chain seq x y z
N MET A 1 -57.02 14.74 -16.84
CA MET A 1 -56.57 14.00 -18.04
C MET A 1 -56.09 12.63 -17.55
N SER A 2 -56.95 11.64 -17.69
CA SER A 2 -56.80 10.28 -17.16
C SER A 2 -55.92 9.45 -18.09
N LEU A 3 -54.77 8.99 -17.59
CA LEU A 3 -53.89 8.07 -18.31
C LEU A 3 -54.35 6.63 -18.05
N ARG A 4 -54.80 5.98 -19.12
CA ARG A 4 -55.20 4.56 -19.16
C ARG A 4 -53.96 3.67 -19.02
N TYR A 5 -54.01 2.72 -18.09
CA TYR A 5 -53.12 1.56 -18.06
C TYR A 5 -53.48 0.61 -19.22
N GLY A 6 -52.50 0.29 -20.07
CA GLY A 6 -52.60 -0.82 -21.03
C GLY A 6 -52.25 -2.16 -20.34
N PRO A 7 -52.83 -3.28 -20.76
CA PRO A 7 -52.62 -4.58 -20.11
C PRO A 7 -51.21 -5.12 -20.44
N GLY A 8 -50.52 -5.61 -19.41
CA GLY A 8 -49.19 -6.18 -19.51
C GLY A 8 -49.18 -7.47 -20.34
N THR A 9 -48.32 -7.51 -21.34
CA THR A 9 -47.87 -8.73 -22.01
C THR A 9 -47.18 -9.65 -21.00
N GLN A 10 -47.75 -10.84 -20.81
CA GLN A 10 -47.10 -11.93 -20.10
C GLN A 10 -45.83 -12.32 -20.86
N SER A 11 -44.66 -12.06 -20.28
CA SER A 11 -43.39 -12.58 -20.75
C SER A 11 -43.32 -14.08 -20.43
N GLY A 12 -43.37 -14.92 -21.46
CA GLY A 12 -43.00 -16.34 -21.35
C GLY A 12 -41.53 -16.51 -20.95
N PRO A 13 -41.11 -17.75 -20.61
CA PRO A 13 -39.71 -18.01 -20.24
C PRO A 13 -38.77 -17.61 -21.39
N PRO A 14 -37.58 -17.06 -21.09
CA PRO A 14 -36.64 -16.61 -22.11
C PRO A 14 -36.26 -17.81 -22.99
N GLN A 15 -36.53 -17.70 -24.29
CA GLN A 15 -36.02 -18.65 -25.28
C GLN A 15 -34.49 -18.58 -25.24
N THR A 16 -33.85 -19.69 -24.89
CA THR A 16 -32.39 -19.85 -25.00
C THR A 16 -32.00 -19.72 -26.46
N VAL A 17 -31.32 -18.62 -26.80
CA VAL A 17 -30.75 -18.40 -28.12
C VAL A 17 -29.73 -19.53 -28.39
N PRO A 18 -29.72 -20.15 -29.60
CA PRO A 18 -28.69 -21.11 -29.94
C PRO A 18 -27.30 -20.48 -29.75
N PRO A 19 -26.28 -21.22 -29.28
CA PRO A 19 -24.94 -20.68 -29.10
C PRO A 19 -24.30 -20.14 -30.39
N GLU A 20 -24.90 -20.40 -31.56
CA GLU A 20 -24.46 -19.85 -32.85
C GLU A 20 -24.88 -18.38 -33.06
N ASP A 21 -25.92 -17.92 -32.34
CA ASP A 21 -26.52 -16.59 -32.48
C ASP A 21 -26.26 -15.68 -31.25
N GLU A 22 -25.40 -16.10 -30.32
CA GLU A 22 -25.05 -15.26 -29.17
C GLU A 22 -24.21 -14.05 -29.59
N PRO A 23 -24.53 -12.84 -29.11
CA PRO A 23 -23.72 -11.67 -29.40
C PRO A 23 -22.34 -11.79 -28.73
N TYR A 24 -21.30 -11.39 -29.45
CA TYR A 24 -19.93 -11.25 -28.94
C TYR A 24 -19.44 -9.80 -29.14
N ASN A 25 -18.48 -9.34 -28.35
CA ASN A 25 -17.96 -7.97 -28.49
C ASN A 25 -16.98 -7.86 -29.66
N ILE A 26 -15.89 -8.63 -29.63
CA ILE A 26 -14.78 -8.59 -30.60
C ILE A 26 -14.52 -9.98 -31.18
N ILE A 27 -14.54 -11.04 -30.36
CA ILE A 27 -14.29 -12.41 -30.81
C ILE A 27 -15.36 -13.41 -30.32
N PRO A 28 -15.79 -14.37 -31.15
CA PRO A 28 -16.81 -15.35 -30.78
C PRO A 28 -16.23 -16.47 -29.89
N VAL A 29 -15.94 -16.18 -28.63
CA VAL A 29 -15.37 -17.17 -27.68
C VAL A 29 -16.36 -18.31 -27.37
N HIS A 30 -17.66 -18.04 -27.47
CA HIS A 30 -18.75 -18.99 -27.24
C HIS A 30 -18.99 -19.93 -28.44
N ASN A 31 -18.46 -19.64 -29.62
CA ASN A 31 -18.57 -20.52 -30.80
C ASN A 31 -17.23 -20.67 -31.54
N LEU A 32 -16.46 -21.71 -31.17
CA LEU A 32 -15.16 -22.03 -31.81
C LEU A 32 -15.27 -22.49 -33.27
N LEU A 33 -16.48 -22.81 -33.75
CA LEU A 33 -16.75 -23.22 -35.12
C LEU A 33 -17.27 -22.07 -35.99
N ALA A 34 -17.45 -20.87 -35.42
CA ALA A 34 -17.89 -19.71 -36.16
C ALA A 34 -16.89 -19.35 -37.28
N ASP A 35 -17.40 -18.94 -38.44
CA ASP A 35 -16.57 -18.41 -39.54
C ASP A 35 -16.14 -16.97 -39.23
N HIS A 36 -15.22 -16.82 -38.28
CA HIS A 36 -14.66 -15.54 -37.86
C HIS A 36 -13.14 -15.50 -38.03
N PRO A 37 -12.55 -14.41 -38.59
CA PRO A 37 -11.11 -14.34 -38.86
C PRO A 37 -10.22 -14.58 -37.64
N SER A 38 -10.66 -14.21 -36.43
CA SER A 38 -9.87 -14.41 -35.20
C SER A 38 -9.68 -15.88 -34.86
N LEU A 39 -10.62 -16.76 -35.23
CA LEU A 39 -10.53 -18.19 -34.96
C LEU A 39 -9.59 -18.92 -35.93
N ARG A 40 -9.08 -18.25 -36.96
CA ARG A 40 -8.01 -18.79 -37.83
C ARG A 40 -6.69 -18.94 -37.05
N PHE A 41 -6.48 -18.10 -36.03
CA PHE A 41 -5.30 -18.18 -35.17
C PHE A 41 -5.44 -19.32 -34.15
N PRO A 42 -4.55 -20.34 -34.19
CA PRO A 42 -4.63 -21.48 -33.28
C PRO A 42 -4.49 -21.08 -31.80
N GLU A 43 -3.75 -20.02 -31.49
CA GLU A 43 -3.56 -19.54 -30.11
C GLU A 43 -4.85 -18.98 -29.50
N VAL A 44 -5.70 -18.37 -30.32
CA VAL A 44 -7.03 -17.88 -29.90
C VAL A 44 -7.93 -19.07 -29.59
N ARG A 45 -7.94 -20.09 -30.46
CA ARG A 45 -8.70 -21.34 -30.22
C ARG A 45 -8.19 -22.08 -28.99
N ALA A 46 -6.87 -22.17 -28.81
CA ALA A 46 -6.23 -22.82 -27.67
C ALA A 46 -6.63 -22.17 -26.34
N ALA A 47 -6.56 -20.83 -26.26
CA ALA A 47 -6.95 -20.09 -25.07
C ALA A 47 -8.46 -20.22 -24.77
N ALA A 48 -9.31 -20.12 -25.79
CA ALA A 48 -10.76 -20.29 -25.63
C ALA A 48 -11.15 -21.73 -25.25
N ALA A 49 -10.50 -22.74 -25.82
CA ALA A 49 -10.69 -24.14 -25.45
C ALA A 49 -10.26 -24.43 -23.99
N ALA A 50 -9.17 -23.80 -23.54
CA ALA A 50 -8.71 -23.94 -22.15
C ALA A 50 -9.74 -23.42 -21.13
N LEU A 51 -10.49 -22.35 -21.46
CA LEU A 51 -11.57 -21.85 -20.61
C LEU A 51 -12.77 -22.79 -20.53
N ARG A 52 -13.03 -23.60 -21.56
CA ARG A 52 -14.13 -24.59 -21.58
C ARG A 52 -13.80 -25.87 -20.83
N ALA A 53 -12.56 -26.05 -20.38
CA ALA A 53 -12.12 -27.24 -19.64
C ALA A 53 -12.62 -27.24 -18.18
N VAL A 54 -13.94 -27.13 -17.99
CA VAL A 54 -14.61 -27.14 -16.67
C VAL A 54 -14.45 -28.50 -16.01
N GLY A 55 -14.55 -29.60 -16.77
CA GLY A 55 -14.28 -30.96 -16.30
C GLY A 55 -15.26 -31.41 -15.20
N ASP A 56 -14.71 -31.90 -14.10
CA ASP A 56 -15.40 -32.49 -12.95
C ASP A 56 -15.79 -31.49 -11.84
N LEU A 57 -15.66 -30.18 -12.08
CA LEU A 57 -16.03 -29.17 -11.07
C LEU A 57 -17.50 -29.30 -10.65
N ARG A 58 -17.75 -29.19 -9.34
CA ARG A 58 -19.11 -29.14 -8.79
C ARG A 58 -19.88 -27.98 -9.43
N LYS A 59 -21.07 -28.29 -9.92
CA LYS A 59 -21.96 -27.30 -10.57
C LYS A 59 -22.73 -26.51 -9.51
N PRO A 60 -23.03 -25.22 -9.77
CA PRO A 60 -23.80 -24.41 -8.84
C PRO A 60 -25.20 -25.00 -8.63
N PRO A 61 -25.68 -25.14 -7.38
CA PRO A 61 -26.91 -25.86 -7.08
C PRO A 61 -28.20 -25.13 -7.50
N TYR A 62 -28.14 -23.80 -7.67
CA TYR A 62 -29.32 -22.96 -7.90
C TYR A 62 -29.46 -22.46 -9.35
N ALA A 63 -28.50 -22.77 -10.23
CA ALA A 63 -28.50 -22.34 -11.62
C ALA A 63 -28.39 -23.53 -12.58
N GLN A 64 -29.14 -23.49 -13.69
CA GLN A 64 -29.09 -24.54 -14.70
C GLN A 64 -27.78 -24.44 -15.50
N TRP A 65 -26.88 -25.41 -15.28
CA TRP A 65 -25.61 -25.48 -16.02
C TRP A 65 -25.84 -25.86 -17.49
N GLN A 66 -25.42 -25.01 -18.40
CA GLN A 66 -25.49 -25.27 -19.84
C GLN A 66 -24.16 -25.83 -20.37
N PRO A 67 -24.17 -26.74 -21.36
CA PRO A 67 -22.93 -27.30 -21.92
C PRO A 67 -21.99 -26.27 -22.58
N SER A 68 -22.51 -25.10 -22.97
CA SER A 68 -21.75 -23.99 -23.55
C SER A 68 -20.95 -23.18 -22.52
N MET A 69 -21.29 -23.29 -21.23
CA MET A 69 -20.70 -22.48 -20.16
C MET A 69 -19.25 -22.85 -19.87
N ASP A 70 -18.45 -21.83 -19.56
CA ASP A 70 -17.02 -21.95 -19.31
C ASP A 70 -16.63 -21.70 -17.84
N LEU A 71 -15.33 -21.70 -17.54
CA LEU A 71 -14.82 -21.44 -16.19
C LEU A 71 -15.19 -20.06 -15.64
N LEU A 72 -15.40 -19.04 -16.50
CA LEU A 72 -15.78 -17.70 -16.04
C LEU A 72 -17.28 -17.65 -15.74
N ASP A 73 -18.12 -18.34 -16.51
CA ASP A 73 -19.54 -18.52 -16.15
C ASP A 73 -19.67 -19.26 -14.82
N TRP A 74 -18.81 -20.26 -14.59
CA TRP A 74 -18.75 -20.96 -13.30
C TRP A 74 -18.44 -19.99 -12.15
N LEU A 75 -17.44 -19.12 -12.30
CA LEU A 75 -17.13 -18.09 -11.30
C LEU A 75 -18.29 -17.10 -11.12
N ALA A 76 -18.93 -16.70 -12.21
CA ALA A 76 -20.05 -15.77 -12.21
C ALA A 76 -21.25 -16.30 -11.43
N LEU A 77 -21.61 -17.57 -11.63
CA LEU A 77 -22.74 -18.21 -10.96
C LEU A 77 -22.49 -18.41 -9.46
N PHE A 78 -21.25 -18.68 -9.05
CA PHE A 78 -20.92 -18.81 -7.63
C PHE A 78 -20.84 -17.45 -6.93
N PHE A 79 -20.14 -16.47 -7.51
CA PHE A 79 -19.84 -15.19 -6.83
C PHE A 79 -20.77 -14.04 -7.22
N GLY A 80 -21.70 -14.25 -8.16
CA GLY A 80 -22.71 -13.25 -8.56
C GLY A 80 -22.14 -12.06 -9.32
N PHE A 81 -21.26 -12.30 -10.29
CA PHE A 81 -20.74 -11.28 -11.21
C PHE A 81 -21.77 -10.93 -12.30
N GLN A 82 -21.69 -9.73 -12.87
CA GLN A 82 -22.54 -9.27 -13.97
C GLN A 82 -22.18 -9.98 -15.29
N GLN A 83 -23.19 -10.41 -16.05
CA GLN A 83 -22.98 -11.15 -17.30
C GLN A 83 -22.17 -10.38 -18.36
N ASP A 84 -22.39 -9.07 -18.46
CA ASP A 84 -21.63 -8.21 -19.38
C ASP A 84 -20.16 -8.10 -18.97
N ASN A 85 -19.88 -8.03 -17.66
CA ASN A 85 -18.50 -8.04 -17.15
C ASN A 85 -17.82 -9.37 -17.48
N VAL A 86 -18.51 -10.48 -17.27
CA VAL A 86 -18.00 -11.82 -17.60
C VAL A 86 -17.64 -11.93 -19.08
N SER A 87 -18.53 -11.49 -19.96
CA SER A 87 -18.31 -11.51 -21.41
C SER A 87 -17.11 -10.65 -21.81
N ASN A 88 -16.99 -9.44 -21.23
CA ASN A 88 -15.85 -8.55 -21.48
C ASN A 88 -14.52 -9.13 -20.98
N GLN A 89 -14.49 -9.67 -19.75
CA GLN A 89 -13.27 -10.22 -19.16
C GLN A 89 -12.85 -11.54 -19.82
N ARG A 90 -13.81 -12.33 -20.32
CA ARG A 90 -13.54 -13.54 -21.11
C ARG A 90 -12.74 -13.21 -22.36
N GLU A 91 -13.22 -12.27 -23.18
CA GLU A 91 -12.53 -11.87 -24.40
C GLU A 91 -11.15 -11.26 -24.08
N HIS A 92 -11.09 -10.40 -23.06
CA HIS A 92 -9.85 -9.79 -22.60
C HIS A 92 -8.80 -10.84 -22.20
N LEU A 93 -9.20 -11.87 -21.44
CA LEU A 93 -8.33 -12.95 -21.02
C LEU A 93 -7.84 -13.78 -22.22
N VAL A 94 -8.74 -14.17 -23.13
CA VAL A 94 -8.40 -14.94 -24.34
C VAL A 94 -7.38 -14.18 -25.19
N LEU A 95 -7.61 -12.88 -25.44
CA LEU A 95 -6.71 -12.06 -26.25
C LEU A 95 -5.32 -11.91 -25.60
N HIS A 96 -5.26 -11.75 -24.27
CA HIS A 96 -3.98 -11.65 -23.56
C HIS A 96 -3.18 -12.95 -23.61
N LEU A 97 -3.84 -14.08 -23.39
CA LEU A 97 -3.21 -15.39 -23.44
C LEU A 97 -2.74 -15.74 -24.86
N ALA A 98 -3.59 -15.51 -25.86
CA ALA A 98 -3.25 -15.74 -27.27
C ALA A 98 -2.04 -14.90 -27.69
N ASN A 99 -2.06 -13.59 -27.43
CA ASN A 99 -0.93 -12.69 -27.76
C ASN A 99 0.36 -13.09 -27.04
N ALA A 100 0.27 -13.56 -25.79
CA ALA A 100 1.45 -14.02 -25.07
C ALA A 100 1.99 -15.36 -25.62
N GLN A 101 1.11 -16.27 -26.07
CA GLN A 101 1.49 -17.53 -26.71
C GLN A 101 2.14 -17.31 -28.09
N MET A 102 1.60 -16.39 -28.89
CA MET A 102 2.18 -16.02 -30.20
C MET A 102 3.61 -15.48 -30.10
N ARG A 103 4.02 -14.98 -28.92
CA ARG A 103 5.37 -14.45 -28.66
C ARG A 103 6.34 -15.49 -28.12
N LEU A 104 5.95 -16.75 -28.01
CA LEU A 104 6.85 -17.82 -27.59
C LEU A 104 7.94 -18.05 -28.63
N THR A 105 9.18 -18.21 -28.17
CA THR A 105 10.33 -18.57 -29.00
C THR A 105 11.19 -19.57 -28.24
N PRO A 106 11.29 -20.83 -28.69
CA PRO A 106 10.60 -21.42 -29.85
C PRO A 106 9.07 -21.51 -29.66
N PRO A 107 8.29 -21.69 -30.75
CA PRO A 107 6.85 -21.94 -30.65
C PRO A 107 6.55 -23.20 -29.81
N PRO A 108 5.35 -23.31 -29.21
CA PRO A 108 4.99 -24.43 -28.36
C PRO A 108 4.90 -25.74 -29.16
N ASP A 109 5.17 -26.87 -28.49
CA ASP A 109 5.13 -28.21 -29.10
C ASP A 109 3.74 -28.55 -29.70
N ASN A 110 2.67 -28.04 -29.09
CA ASN A 110 1.31 -28.15 -29.59
C ASN A 110 0.62 -26.78 -29.58
N ILE A 111 0.41 -26.23 -30.78
CA ILE A 111 -0.12 -24.88 -31.01
C ILE A 111 -1.61 -24.78 -30.65
N ASP A 112 -2.35 -25.89 -30.72
CA ASP A 112 -3.78 -25.94 -30.39
C ASP A 112 -4.05 -26.06 -28.87
N THR A 113 -3.01 -26.11 -28.04
CA THR A 113 -3.12 -26.13 -26.57
C THR A 113 -2.46 -24.90 -25.93
N LEU A 114 -3.06 -24.40 -24.86
CA LEU A 114 -2.51 -23.27 -24.11
C LEU A 114 -1.26 -23.72 -23.32
N ASP A 115 -0.14 -23.03 -23.54
CA ASP A 115 1.11 -23.35 -22.86
C ASP A 115 1.09 -22.96 -21.37
N ALA A 116 1.46 -23.91 -20.52
CA ALA A 116 1.55 -23.76 -19.06
C ALA A 116 2.37 -22.54 -18.62
N SER A 117 3.50 -22.30 -19.29
CA SER A 117 4.44 -21.24 -18.96
C SER A 117 3.89 -19.85 -19.30
N VAL A 118 3.04 -19.75 -20.32
CA VAL A 118 2.34 -18.51 -20.68
C VAL A 118 1.38 -18.14 -19.57
N LEU A 119 0.51 -19.06 -19.17
CA LEU A 119 -0.44 -18.86 -18.09
C LEU A 119 0.26 -18.55 -16.77
N ARG A 120 1.31 -19.29 -16.42
CA ARG A 120 2.10 -19.07 -15.20
C ARG A 120 2.74 -17.68 -15.16
N ARG A 121 3.33 -17.22 -16.27
CA ARG A 121 3.89 -15.86 -16.36
C ARG A 121 2.81 -14.80 -16.28
N PHE A 122 1.67 -15.02 -16.94
CA PHE A 122 0.54 -14.10 -16.89
C PHE A 122 -0.01 -13.94 -15.46
N ARG A 123 -0.31 -15.05 -14.77
CA ARG A 123 -0.76 -15.01 -13.36
C ARG A 123 0.24 -14.29 -12.48
N ARG A 124 1.54 -14.66 -12.55
CA ARG A 124 2.58 -14.02 -11.71
C ARG A 124 2.65 -12.51 -11.93
N LYS A 125 2.48 -12.06 -13.17
CA LYS A 125 2.45 -10.62 -13.49
C LYS A 125 1.20 -9.95 -12.94
N LEU A 126 0.03 -10.55 -13.17
CA LEU A 126 -1.27 -10.02 -12.74
C LEU A 126 -1.37 -9.94 -11.21
N LEU A 127 -0.98 -11.00 -10.51
CA LEU A 127 -1.08 -11.12 -9.06
C LEU A 127 0.20 -10.70 -8.32
N LYS A 128 1.11 -9.99 -8.98
CA LYS A 128 2.35 -9.48 -8.36
C LYS A 128 2.03 -8.59 -7.17
N ASN A 129 1.10 -7.65 -7.34
CA ASN A 129 0.71 -6.73 -6.28
C ASN A 129 0.10 -7.48 -5.08
N TYR A 130 -0.82 -8.41 -5.34
CA TYR A 130 -1.40 -9.25 -4.29
C TYR A 130 -0.34 -10.05 -3.51
N THR A 131 0.66 -10.58 -4.20
CA THR A 131 1.77 -11.32 -3.56
C THR A 131 2.59 -10.40 -2.65
N SER A 132 2.92 -9.19 -3.12
CA SER A 132 3.60 -8.17 -2.33
C SER A 132 2.77 -7.73 -1.12
N TRP A 133 1.47 -7.50 -1.31
CA TRP A 133 0.54 -7.12 -0.24
C TRP A 133 0.42 -8.21 0.84
N CYS A 134 0.33 -9.49 0.46
CA CYS A 134 0.33 -10.61 1.40
C CYS A 134 1.64 -10.67 2.21
N SER A 135 2.78 -10.49 1.53
CA SER A 135 4.10 -10.45 2.17
C SER A 135 4.21 -9.30 3.18
N TYR A 136 3.77 -8.10 2.79
CA TYR A 136 3.75 -6.92 3.64
C TYR A 136 2.90 -7.11 4.91
N LEU A 137 1.71 -7.70 4.79
CA LEU A 137 0.84 -7.98 5.92
C LEU A 137 1.24 -9.24 6.72
N GLY A 138 2.19 -10.04 6.22
CA GLY A 138 2.53 -11.34 6.79
C GLY A 138 1.35 -12.34 6.77
N LYS A 139 0.54 -12.31 5.71
CA LYS A 139 -0.58 -13.23 5.47
C LYS A 139 -0.17 -14.31 4.46
N LYS A 140 -0.59 -15.55 4.70
CA LYS A 140 -0.38 -16.64 3.74
C LYS A 140 -1.24 -16.37 2.50
N SER A 141 -0.66 -16.58 1.32
CA SER A 141 -1.40 -16.45 0.05
C SER A 141 -2.44 -17.55 -0.08
N ASN A 142 -3.67 -17.19 -0.46
CA ASN A 142 -4.73 -18.13 -0.84
C ASN A 142 -4.60 -18.63 -2.30
N ILE A 143 -3.44 -18.46 -2.94
CA ILE A 143 -3.16 -19.09 -4.24
C ILE A 143 -2.51 -20.43 -3.96
N TRP A 144 -3.28 -21.50 -4.05
CA TRP A 144 -2.82 -22.88 -3.92
C TRP A 144 -2.63 -23.46 -5.32
N ILE A 145 -1.37 -23.54 -5.75
CA ILE A 145 -0.95 -24.18 -7.00
C ILE A 145 0.30 -24.98 -6.66
N SER A 146 0.37 -26.24 -7.09
CA SER A 146 1.58 -27.04 -6.88
C SER A 146 2.68 -26.58 -7.84
N ASP A 147 3.95 -26.54 -7.39
CA ASP A 147 5.08 -26.18 -8.29
C ASP A 147 5.43 -27.33 -9.27
N SER A 148 4.75 -28.47 -9.17
CA SER A 148 4.89 -29.60 -10.10
C SER A 148 4.09 -29.33 -11.37
N SER A 149 4.75 -28.77 -12.38
CA SER A 149 4.19 -28.21 -13.62
C SER A 149 3.49 -29.19 -14.59
N ARG A 150 2.86 -30.26 -14.12
CA ARG A 150 2.38 -31.37 -14.98
C ARG A 150 0.93 -31.80 -14.78
N SER A 151 0.19 -31.25 -13.82
CA SER A 151 -1.23 -31.60 -13.68
C SER A 151 -2.14 -30.67 -14.48
N SER A 152 -3.13 -31.23 -15.17
CA SER A 152 -4.19 -30.47 -15.84
C SER A 152 -5.09 -29.74 -14.83
N SER A 153 -5.20 -30.24 -13.60
CA SER A 153 -5.94 -29.61 -12.51
C SER A 153 -5.32 -28.29 -12.05
N ASP A 154 -3.99 -28.18 -12.02
CA ASP A 154 -3.29 -26.93 -11.68
C ASP A 154 -3.51 -25.83 -12.73
N HIS A 155 -3.60 -26.18 -14.02
CA HIS A 155 -3.90 -25.23 -15.10
C HIS A 155 -5.30 -24.62 -14.96
N ARG A 156 -6.30 -25.47 -14.72
CA ARG A 156 -7.68 -25.04 -14.47
C ARG A 156 -7.75 -24.11 -13.26
N ARG A 157 -7.09 -24.48 -12.15
CA ARG A 157 -7.05 -23.67 -10.93
C ARG A 157 -6.35 -22.33 -11.15
N GLU A 158 -5.29 -22.31 -11.94
CA GLU A 158 -4.59 -21.08 -12.31
C GLU A 158 -5.48 -20.14 -13.16
N LEU A 159 -6.23 -20.67 -14.13
CA LEU A 159 -7.24 -19.93 -14.89
C LEU A 159 -8.34 -19.38 -13.97
N LEU A 160 -8.80 -20.15 -12.99
CA LEU A 160 -9.82 -19.69 -12.04
C LEU A 160 -9.32 -18.51 -11.18
N TYR A 161 -8.09 -18.54 -10.67
CA TYR A 161 -7.56 -17.38 -9.93
C TYR A 161 -7.39 -16.14 -10.82
N VAL A 162 -6.92 -16.33 -12.05
CA VAL A 162 -6.76 -15.24 -13.02
C VAL A 162 -8.11 -14.66 -13.39
N GLY A 163 -9.08 -15.51 -13.72
CA GLY A 163 -10.45 -15.14 -14.03
C GLY A 163 -11.11 -14.42 -12.86
N LEU A 164 -10.99 -14.94 -11.64
CA LEU A 164 -11.55 -14.32 -10.44
C LEU A 164 -10.98 -12.91 -10.23
N TYR A 165 -9.67 -12.71 -10.37
CA TYR A 165 -9.07 -11.38 -10.24
C TYR A 165 -9.56 -10.41 -11.33
N LEU A 166 -9.66 -10.86 -12.58
CA LEU A 166 -10.14 -10.04 -13.69
C LEU A 166 -11.62 -9.68 -13.54
N LEU A 167 -12.46 -10.60 -13.06
CA LEU A 167 -13.88 -10.34 -12.78
C LEU A 167 -14.05 -9.31 -11.66
N ILE A 168 -13.32 -9.48 -10.54
CA ILE A 168 -13.26 -8.48 -9.45
C ILE A 168 -12.83 -7.12 -10.02
N TRP A 169 -11.73 -7.08 -10.77
CA TRP A 169 -11.22 -5.84 -11.37
C TRP A 169 -12.24 -5.20 -12.31
N GLY A 170 -12.89 -6.01 -13.15
CA GLY A 170 -13.88 -5.59 -14.14
C GLY A 170 -15.09 -4.90 -13.51
N GLU A 171 -15.60 -5.39 -12.38
CA GLU A 171 -16.75 -4.80 -11.68
C GLU A 171 -16.40 -3.73 -10.65
N SER A 172 -15.12 -3.58 -10.29
CA SER A 172 -14.69 -2.67 -9.21
C SER A 172 -14.83 -1.17 -9.52
N ALA A 173 -15.13 -0.77 -10.76
CA ALA A 173 -15.29 0.64 -11.18
C ALA A 173 -14.19 1.57 -10.60
N ASN A 174 -14.55 2.56 -9.78
CA ASN A 174 -13.60 3.50 -9.16
C ASN A 174 -12.73 2.88 -8.06
N LEU A 175 -13.09 1.70 -7.52
CA LEU A 175 -12.27 1.00 -6.52
C LEU A 175 -10.96 0.45 -7.11
N ARG A 176 -10.83 0.42 -8.45
CA ARG A 176 -9.56 0.08 -9.14
C ARG A 176 -8.41 1.01 -8.74
N PHE A 177 -8.72 2.24 -8.29
CA PHE A 177 -7.73 3.18 -7.78
C PHE A 177 -7.31 2.90 -6.32
N MET A 178 -7.82 1.82 -5.72
CA MET A 178 -7.47 1.34 -4.38
C MET A 178 -6.91 -0.09 -4.48
N PRO A 179 -5.66 -0.27 -4.93
CA PRO A 179 -5.11 -1.58 -5.25
C PRO A 179 -5.15 -2.58 -4.08
N GLU A 180 -5.00 -2.10 -2.86
CA GLU A 180 -4.95 -2.92 -1.65
C GLU A 180 -6.35 -3.29 -1.17
N CYS A 181 -7.35 -2.47 -1.47
CA CYS A 181 -8.75 -2.86 -1.38
C CYS A 181 -9.05 -4.04 -2.32
N ILE A 182 -8.59 -3.96 -3.58
CA ILE A 182 -8.72 -5.08 -4.54
C ILE A 182 -7.99 -6.33 -4.04
N CYS A 183 -6.77 -6.18 -3.49
CA CYS A 183 -6.04 -7.31 -2.92
C CYS A 183 -6.79 -7.96 -1.75
N TYR A 184 -7.44 -7.16 -0.90
CA TYR A 184 -8.27 -7.67 0.19
C TYR A 184 -9.50 -8.43 -0.30
N ILE A 185 -10.23 -7.88 -1.27
CA ILE A 185 -11.40 -8.55 -1.87
C ILE A 185 -10.97 -9.88 -2.49
N PHE A 186 -9.93 -9.85 -3.34
CA PHE A 186 -9.38 -11.04 -3.96
C PHE A 186 -8.90 -12.08 -2.94
N HIS A 187 -8.23 -11.65 -1.86
CA HIS A 187 -7.75 -12.55 -0.82
C HIS A 187 -8.87 -13.40 -0.23
N ASN A 188 -10.00 -12.79 0.12
CA ASN A 188 -11.10 -13.49 0.76
C ASN A 188 -11.90 -14.33 -0.25
N MET A 189 -12.17 -13.80 -1.46
CA MET A 189 -12.86 -14.57 -2.50
C MET A 189 -12.02 -15.76 -2.98
N ALA A 190 -10.69 -15.64 -3.05
CA ALA A 190 -9.81 -16.76 -3.38
C ALA A 190 -9.83 -17.84 -2.27
N MET A 191 -10.00 -17.46 -1.00
CA MET A 191 -10.17 -18.40 0.10
C MET A 191 -11.49 -19.17 -0.02
N GLU A 192 -12.59 -18.49 -0.37
CA GLU A 192 -13.87 -19.15 -0.64
C GLU A 192 -13.82 -20.04 -1.87
N LEU A 193 -13.20 -19.57 -2.96
CA LEU A 193 -12.96 -20.37 -4.16
C LEU A 193 -12.25 -21.68 -3.81
N ASN A 194 -11.20 -21.62 -2.99
CA ASN A 194 -10.49 -22.82 -2.56
C ASN A 194 -11.36 -23.79 -1.77
N LYS A 195 -12.21 -23.28 -0.86
CA LYS A 195 -13.14 -24.14 -0.12
C LYS A 195 -14.11 -24.87 -1.05
N ILE A 196 -14.56 -24.21 -2.11
CA ILE A 196 -15.45 -24.80 -3.12
C ILE A 196 -14.70 -25.84 -3.96
N LEU A 197 -13.46 -25.56 -4.35
CA LEU A 197 -12.65 -26.48 -5.15
C LEU A 197 -12.21 -27.74 -4.39
N GLU A 198 -12.04 -27.65 -3.06
CA GLU A 198 -11.73 -28.81 -2.21
C GLU A 198 -12.99 -29.49 -1.64
N ASP A 199 -14.18 -29.12 -2.13
CA ASP A 199 -15.49 -29.65 -1.69
C ASP A 199 -15.67 -29.64 -0.16
N TYR A 200 -15.21 -28.57 0.51
CA TYR A 200 -15.34 -28.43 1.95
C TYR A 200 -16.82 -28.43 2.34
N ILE A 201 -17.15 -29.13 3.43
CA ILE A 201 -18.49 -29.18 3.99
C ILE A 201 -18.55 -28.18 5.14
N ASP A 202 -19.51 -27.26 5.09
CA ASP A 202 -19.73 -26.32 6.17
C ASP A 202 -20.25 -27.06 7.41
N GLU A 203 -19.48 -26.99 8.50
CA GLU A 203 -19.75 -27.68 9.76
C GLU A 203 -21.11 -27.29 10.38
N ASN A 204 -21.59 -26.07 10.09
CA ASN A 204 -22.85 -25.58 10.64
C ASN A 204 -24.07 -26.07 9.88
N THR A 205 -23.96 -26.21 8.55
CA THR A 205 -25.10 -26.54 7.67
C THR A 205 -25.09 -28.00 7.21
N GLY A 206 -23.94 -28.68 7.31
CA GLY A 206 -23.75 -30.04 6.78
C GLY A 206 -23.81 -30.10 5.25
N GLN A 207 -23.81 -28.95 4.57
CA GLN A 207 -23.86 -28.85 3.12
C GLN A 207 -22.50 -28.38 2.57
N PRO A 208 -22.20 -28.65 1.29
CA PRO A 208 -20.99 -28.11 0.68
C PRO A 208 -20.96 -26.58 0.76
N VAL A 209 -19.79 -26.01 1.05
CA VAL A 209 -19.61 -24.57 1.20
C VAL A 209 -20.11 -23.82 -0.02
N MET A 210 -20.92 -22.80 0.23
CA MET A 210 -21.29 -21.78 -0.74
C MET A 210 -20.53 -20.48 -0.41
N PRO A 211 -20.20 -19.65 -1.41
CA PRO A 211 -19.68 -18.32 -1.16
C PRO A 211 -20.60 -17.53 -0.23
N SER A 212 -20.03 -16.70 0.63
CA SER A 212 -20.79 -15.82 1.51
C SER A 212 -21.68 -14.83 0.75
N LEU A 213 -21.35 -14.60 -0.52
CA LEU A 213 -22.04 -13.72 -1.46
C LEU A 213 -22.54 -14.58 -2.61
N SER A 214 -23.86 -14.77 -2.72
CA SER A 214 -24.49 -15.57 -3.77
C SER A 214 -25.72 -14.85 -4.30
N GLY A 215 -26.06 -15.10 -5.57
CA GLY A 215 -27.20 -14.51 -6.27
C GLY A 215 -26.80 -13.43 -7.28
N ASP A 216 -27.77 -13.06 -8.12
CA ASP A 216 -27.54 -12.18 -9.27
C ASP A 216 -27.01 -10.81 -8.84
N ASN A 217 -25.89 -10.40 -9.43
CA ASN A 217 -25.21 -9.13 -9.15
C ASN A 217 -24.87 -8.92 -7.66
N SER A 218 -24.72 -10.00 -6.89
CA SER A 218 -24.42 -9.92 -5.46
C SER A 218 -23.03 -9.31 -5.19
N PHE A 219 -22.04 -9.56 -6.05
CA PHE A 219 -20.72 -8.94 -5.92
C PHE A 219 -20.82 -7.41 -6.01
N LEU A 220 -21.46 -6.88 -7.05
CA LEU A 220 -21.66 -5.45 -7.23
C LEU A 220 -22.42 -4.83 -6.05
N ASN A 221 -23.54 -5.45 -5.64
CA ASN A 221 -24.43 -4.87 -4.64
C ASN A 221 -23.91 -4.97 -3.20
N CYS A 222 -23.20 -6.04 -2.86
CA CYS A 222 -22.78 -6.32 -1.48
C CYS A 222 -21.29 -6.01 -1.22
N VAL A 223 -20.45 -5.92 -2.26
CA VAL A 223 -19.01 -5.62 -2.11
C VAL A 223 -18.68 -4.25 -2.66
N VAL A 224 -18.95 -4.03 -3.95
CA VAL A 224 -18.50 -2.81 -4.63
C VAL A 224 -19.31 -1.60 -4.16
N LYS A 225 -20.64 -1.71 -4.16
CA LYS A 225 -21.55 -0.61 -3.87
C LYS A 225 -21.36 -0.02 -2.46
N PRO A 226 -21.25 -0.79 -1.36
CA PRO A 226 -21.06 -0.21 -0.03
C PRO A 226 -19.73 0.58 0.11
N ILE A 227 -18.66 0.08 -0.50
CA ILE A 227 -17.36 0.75 -0.49
C ILE A 227 -17.42 2.02 -1.35
N TYR A 228 -18.05 1.92 -2.52
CA TYR A 228 -18.26 3.07 -3.40
C TYR A 228 -19.11 4.16 -2.75
N GLU A 229 -20.19 3.81 -2.05
CA GLU A 229 -21.04 4.75 -1.33
C GLU A 229 -20.28 5.46 -0.20
N THR A 230 -19.36 4.76 0.47
CA THR A 230 -18.44 5.37 1.45
C THR A 230 -17.53 6.40 0.80
N VAL A 231 -16.89 6.03 -0.31
CA VAL A 231 -16.03 6.94 -1.08
C VAL A 231 -16.83 8.16 -1.54
N ARG A 232 -18.04 7.95 -2.07
CA ARG A 232 -18.93 9.01 -2.53
C ARG A 232 -19.31 9.95 -1.39
N ALA A 233 -19.69 9.41 -0.23
CA ALA A 233 -20.06 10.21 0.94
C ALA A 233 -18.88 11.06 1.45
N GLU A 234 -17.67 10.51 1.45
CA GLU A 234 -16.45 11.24 1.81
C GLU A 234 -16.16 12.38 0.80
N VAL A 235 -16.32 12.13 -0.49
CA VAL A 235 -16.15 13.16 -1.53
C VAL A 235 -17.22 14.26 -1.41
N GLU A 236 -18.49 13.91 -1.18
CA GLU A 236 -19.55 14.89 -0.94
C GLU A 236 -19.26 15.74 0.32
N SER A 237 -18.65 15.13 1.35
CA SER A 237 -18.23 15.85 2.56
C SER A 237 -17.07 16.85 2.33
N SER A 238 -16.32 16.71 1.24
CA SER A 238 -15.22 17.61 0.83
C SER A 238 -15.70 19.00 0.40
N LYS A 239 -16.99 19.18 0.06
CA LYS A 239 -17.55 20.44 -0.48
C LYS A 239 -16.70 21.01 -1.63
N ASN A 240 -16.39 20.17 -2.63
CA ASN A 240 -15.54 20.52 -3.77
C ASN A 240 -14.15 21.08 -3.38
N GLY A 241 -13.52 20.53 -2.35
CA GLY A 241 -12.18 20.93 -1.90
C GLY A 241 -12.13 22.17 -1.00
N THR A 242 -13.29 22.72 -0.61
CA THR A 242 -13.37 23.87 0.30
C THR A 242 -13.30 23.45 1.77
N ALA A 243 -13.64 22.20 2.09
CA ALA A 243 -13.53 21.68 3.45
C ALA A 243 -12.07 21.46 3.86
N GLN A 244 -11.76 21.66 5.15
CA GLN A 244 -10.44 21.35 5.69
C GLN A 244 -10.12 19.86 5.42
N HIS A 245 -8.93 19.57 4.89
CA HIS A 245 -8.46 18.21 4.56
C HIS A 245 -8.37 17.25 5.75
N THR A 246 -8.65 17.74 6.96
CA THR A 246 -8.74 17.01 8.23
C THR A 246 -10.13 16.39 8.45
N ALA A 247 -11.15 16.90 7.77
CA ALA A 247 -12.55 16.57 8.00
C ALA A 247 -13.10 15.46 7.09
N TRP A 248 -12.33 15.02 6.09
CA TRP A 248 -12.74 14.02 5.11
C TRP A 248 -11.56 13.13 4.67
N ARG A 249 -11.85 11.92 4.20
CA ARG A 249 -10.87 10.92 3.72
C ARG A 249 -10.82 10.89 2.19
N ASN A 250 -9.63 10.89 1.60
CA ASN A 250 -9.46 10.67 0.16
C ASN A 250 -9.32 9.16 -0.16
N TYR A 251 -9.32 8.80 -1.45
CA TYR A 251 -9.05 7.45 -1.94
C TYR A 251 -7.80 6.83 -1.31
N ASP A 252 -6.72 7.60 -1.18
CA ASP A 252 -5.46 7.15 -0.58
C ASP A 252 -5.63 6.79 0.90
N ASP A 253 -6.36 7.62 1.67
CA ASP A 253 -6.64 7.36 3.10
C ASP A 253 -7.51 6.11 3.29
N LEU A 254 -8.48 5.91 2.40
CA LEU A 254 -9.32 4.71 2.41
C LEU A 254 -8.53 3.46 2.01
N ASN A 255 -7.57 3.61 1.11
CA ASN A 255 -6.72 2.52 0.65
C ASN A 255 -5.69 2.11 1.72
N GLU A 256 -5.14 3.08 2.46
CA GLU A 256 -4.24 2.87 3.60
C GLU A 256 -4.87 1.95 4.68
N TYR A 257 -6.20 1.98 4.83
CA TYR A 257 -6.89 1.06 5.75
C TYR A 257 -6.57 -0.43 5.48
N PHE A 258 -6.36 -0.79 4.20
CA PHE A 258 -6.04 -2.15 3.77
C PHE A 258 -4.55 -2.49 3.89
N TRP A 259 -3.71 -1.55 4.33
CA TRP A 259 -2.33 -1.81 4.77
C TRP A 259 -2.23 -2.30 6.20
N SER A 260 -3.36 -2.40 6.92
CA SER A 260 -3.39 -2.89 8.28
C SER A 260 -4.15 -4.20 8.41
N LYS A 261 -3.70 -5.06 9.32
CA LYS A 261 -4.44 -6.28 9.73
C LYS A 261 -5.83 -5.97 10.30
N ARG A 262 -6.12 -4.70 10.58
CA ARG A 262 -7.41 -4.19 11.02
C ARG A 262 -8.55 -4.49 10.03
N CYS A 263 -8.28 -4.52 8.73
CA CYS A 263 -9.30 -4.89 7.74
C CYS A 263 -9.86 -6.29 8.01
N PHE A 264 -9.03 -7.28 8.34
CA PHE A 264 -9.48 -8.64 8.65
C PHE A 264 -10.27 -8.75 9.95
N GLN A 265 -9.99 -7.90 10.94
CA GLN A 265 -10.62 -7.97 12.26
C GLN A 265 -11.92 -7.17 12.34
N LYS A 266 -11.93 -5.99 11.71
CA LYS A 266 -13.04 -5.02 11.83
C LYS A 266 -13.96 -5.00 10.63
N LEU A 267 -13.43 -5.06 9.41
CA LEU A 267 -14.26 -5.09 8.20
C LEU A 267 -14.87 -6.49 7.99
N LYS A 268 -14.11 -7.53 8.36
CA LYS A 268 -14.49 -8.96 8.27
C LYS A 268 -14.86 -9.41 6.85
N TRP A 269 -15.03 -10.72 6.68
CA TRP A 269 -15.56 -11.31 5.45
C TRP A 269 -16.62 -12.35 5.81
N PRO A 270 -17.86 -12.25 5.29
CA PRO A 270 -18.41 -11.18 4.44
C PRO A 270 -18.38 -9.79 5.11
N ILE A 271 -18.48 -8.75 4.28
CA ILE A 271 -18.27 -7.35 4.70
C ILE A 271 -19.33 -6.93 5.72
N ASP A 272 -18.86 -6.49 6.89
CA ASP A 272 -19.70 -5.94 7.95
C ASP A 272 -19.95 -4.44 7.68
N VAL A 273 -21.14 -4.10 7.18
CA VAL A 273 -21.55 -2.73 6.82
C VAL A 273 -21.62 -1.81 8.06
N ASP A 274 -21.78 -2.39 9.26
CA ASP A 274 -21.75 -1.66 10.53
C ASP A 274 -20.33 -1.40 11.03
N SER A 275 -19.30 -1.86 10.30
CA SER A 275 -17.92 -1.58 10.65
C SER A 275 -17.60 -0.09 10.50
N ASN A 276 -16.75 0.42 11.38
CA ASN A 276 -16.33 1.83 11.41
C ASN A 276 -15.58 2.30 10.13
N PHE A 277 -15.35 1.41 9.15
CA PHE A 277 -14.82 1.78 7.84
C PHE A 277 -15.86 2.56 7.04
N PHE A 278 -17.12 2.11 7.06
CA PHE A 278 -18.25 2.73 6.38
C PHE A 278 -18.69 4.00 7.11
N VAL A 279 -19.21 4.97 6.35
CA VAL A 279 -19.85 6.15 6.93
C VAL A 279 -21.21 5.74 7.47
N THR A 280 -21.25 5.16 8.67
CA THR A 280 -22.51 4.94 9.38
C THR A 280 -23.11 6.30 9.77
N SER A 281 -24.44 6.41 9.78
CA SER A 281 -25.19 7.62 10.16
C SER A 281 -24.77 8.22 11.51
N ASN A 282 -24.14 7.43 12.39
CA ASN A 282 -23.51 7.88 13.62
C ASN A 282 -22.05 8.32 13.41
N LYS A 283 -21.85 9.62 13.13
CA LYS A 283 -20.56 10.32 13.03
C LYS A 283 -19.62 10.15 14.24
N SER A 284 -20.09 9.61 15.37
CA SER A 284 -19.32 9.44 16.60
C SER A 284 -18.34 8.24 16.61
N LYS A 285 -18.47 7.29 15.68
CA LYS A 285 -17.59 6.09 15.58
C LYS A 285 -16.66 6.10 14.36
N HIS A 286 -16.63 7.21 13.61
CA HIS A 286 -15.82 7.35 12.40
C HIS A 286 -14.33 7.16 12.72
N ILE A 287 -13.65 6.25 12.00
CA ILE A 287 -12.20 6.15 12.07
C ILE A 287 -11.63 7.35 11.32
N GLY A 288 -11.19 8.35 12.08
CA GLY A 288 -10.46 9.48 11.55
C GLY A 288 -9.21 9.06 10.78
N LYS A 289 -8.72 9.98 9.94
CA LYS A 289 -7.56 9.84 9.06
C LYS A 289 -6.39 9.14 9.78
N THR A 290 -6.00 7.97 9.29
CA THR A 290 -4.87 7.19 9.83
C THR A 290 -3.51 7.78 9.42
N GLY A 291 -3.50 8.57 8.35
CA GLY A 291 -2.33 9.20 7.75
C GLY A 291 -1.92 10.55 8.35
N PHE A 292 -1.01 11.22 7.64
CA PHE A 292 -0.50 12.56 8.01
C PHE A 292 -1.63 13.58 7.83
N VAL A 293 -2.04 14.20 8.93
CA VAL A 293 -2.93 15.35 8.86
C VAL A 293 -2.06 16.57 8.66
N GLU A 294 -1.90 17.03 7.42
CA GLU A 294 -1.23 18.28 7.13
C GLU A 294 -2.08 19.44 7.68
N GLN A 295 -1.82 19.85 8.92
CA GLN A 295 -2.36 21.08 9.46
C GLN A 295 -1.74 22.25 8.69
N ARG A 296 -2.54 23.01 7.92
CA ARG A 296 -2.06 24.24 7.27
C ARG A 296 -1.65 25.25 8.37
N SER A 297 -0.38 25.20 8.75
CA SER A 297 0.23 25.95 9.84
C SER A 297 1.61 26.42 9.38
N PHE A 298 2.00 27.64 9.73
CA PHE A 298 3.35 28.14 9.48
C PHE A 298 4.42 27.18 10.04
N TRP A 299 4.13 26.52 11.16
CA TRP A 299 5.02 25.54 11.76
C TRP A 299 5.26 24.30 10.89
N ASN A 300 4.34 23.96 9.97
CA ASN A 300 4.57 22.88 9.01
C ASN A 300 5.69 23.22 8.03
N LEU A 301 5.84 24.48 7.64
CA LEU A 301 6.95 24.91 6.79
C LEU A 301 8.29 24.72 7.52
N TYR A 302 8.33 25.06 8.81
CA TYR A 302 9.52 24.84 9.64
C TYR A 302 9.85 23.35 9.80
N ARG A 303 8.85 22.52 10.08
CA ARG A 303 9.02 21.06 10.24
C ARG A 303 9.45 20.37 8.94
N SER A 304 8.85 20.75 7.80
CA SER A 304 9.10 20.11 6.50
C SER A 304 10.50 20.44 5.95
N PHE A 305 11.03 21.62 6.26
CA PHE A 305 12.35 22.07 5.79
C PHE A 305 13.34 22.28 6.96
N ASP A 306 13.28 21.41 7.98
CA ASP A 306 14.07 21.48 9.21
C ASP A 306 15.57 21.66 8.95
N ARG A 307 16.15 20.89 8.02
CA ARG A 307 17.58 20.93 7.68
C ARG A 307 18.01 22.28 7.12
N LEU A 308 17.14 22.90 6.31
CA LEU A 308 17.39 24.22 5.72
C LEU A 308 17.40 25.28 6.81
N TRP A 309 16.44 25.26 7.72
CA TRP A 309 16.40 26.21 8.85
C TRP A 309 17.62 26.05 9.76
N VAL A 310 17.99 24.82 10.11
CA VAL A 310 19.19 24.54 10.90
C VAL A 310 20.44 25.10 10.23
N MET A 311 20.61 24.86 8.92
CA MET A 311 21.74 25.40 8.18
C MET A 311 21.78 26.93 8.22
N LEU A 312 20.66 27.59 7.95
CA LEU A 312 20.57 29.05 7.90
C LEU A 312 20.88 29.70 9.26
N PHE A 313 20.29 29.20 10.34
CA PHE A 313 20.53 29.74 11.68
C PHE A 313 21.97 29.53 12.16
N LEU A 314 22.54 28.34 11.94
CA LEU A 314 23.94 28.07 12.31
C LEU A 314 24.91 28.90 11.48
N PHE A 315 24.67 29.03 10.17
CA PHE A 315 25.48 29.87 9.30
C PHE A 315 25.40 31.34 9.72
N LEU A 316 24.20 31.85 9.99
CA LEU A 316 24.01 33.23 10.44
C LEU A 316 24.74 33.49 11.76
N GLN A 317 24.60 32.61 12.75
CA GLN A 317 25.32 32.74 14.02
C GLN A 317 26.83 32.69 13.83
N ALA A 318 27.34 31.78 12.99
CA ALA A 318 28.76 31.70 12.69
C ALA A 318 29.27 32.98 12.01
N ALA A 319 28.52 33.50 11.04
CA ALA A 319 28.84 34.73 10.33
C ALA A 319 28.87 35.94 11.27
N ILE A 320 27.89 36.06 12.18
CA ILE A 320 27.86 37.14 13.18
C ILE A 320 29.07 37.06 14.11
N ILE A 321 29.41 35.87 14.62
CA ILE A 321 30.57 35.68 15.51
C ILE A 321 31.88 36.08 14.82
N VAL A 322 32.04 35.68 13.55
CA VAL A 322 33.25 35.97 12.76
C VAL A 322 33.31 37.45 12.38
N ALA A 323 32.19 38.04 11.97
CA ALA A 323 32.13 39.45 11.58
C ALA A 323 32.45 40.40 12.75
N TRP A 324 32.09 40.02 13.97
CA TRP A 324 32.33 40.83 15.18
C TRP A 324 33.81 40.98 15.55
N GLU A 325 34.71 40.17 14.98
CA GLU A 325 36.16 40.29 15.24
C GLU A 325 36.85 41.33 14.31
N GLU A 326 36.08 41.97 13.40
CA GLU A 326 36.52 43.08 12.53
C GLU A 326 37.83 42.81 11.77
N ARG A 327 37.97 41.58 11.22
CA ARG A 327 39.11 41.19 10.39
C ARG A 327 38.79 41.29 8.90
N GLU A 328 39.81 41.58 8.11
CA GLU A 328 39.70 41.67 6.64
C GLU A 328 39.24 40.34 6.03
N TYR A 329 39.68 39.21 6.61
CA TYR A 329 39.29 37.88 6.15
C TYR A 329 38.78 36.95 7.27
N PRO A 330 37.76 36.11 6.99
CA PRO A 330 37.18 35.16 7.96
C PRO A 330 38.19 34.21 8.62
N TRP A 331 39.16 33.68 7.87
CA TRP A 331 40.17 32.75 8.39
C TRP A 331 41.11 33.41 9.41
N GLN A 332 41.34 34.73 9.30
CA GLN A 332 42.12 35.47 10.29
C GLN A 332 41.37 35.60 11.61
N ALA A 333 40.05 35.85 11.57
CA ALA A 333 39.20 35.83 12.77
C ALA A 333 39.17 34.42 13.41
N LEU A 334 39.10 33.36 12.60
CA LEU A 334 39.15 31.97 13.09
C LEU A 334 40.48 31.56 13.72
N SER A 335 41.58 32.25 13.42
CA SER A 335 42.86 32.00 14.08
C SER A 335 42.82 32.40 15.57
N ILE A 336 41.95 33.35 15.93
CA ILE A 336 41.80 33.88 17.29
C ILE A 336 41.15 32.81 18.18
N ARG A 337 41.82 32.50 19.30
CA ARG A 337 41.36 31.44 20.22
C ARG A 337 40.00 31.76 20.84
N ASN A 338 39.74 33.03 21.19
CA ASN A 338 38.44 33.47 21.70
C ASN A 338 37.32 33.29 20.67
N CYS A 339 37.57 33.62 19.39
CA CYS A 339 36.62 33.39 18.31
C CYS A 339 36.32 31.89 18.14
N ARG A 340 37.35 31.02 18.18
CA ARG A 340 37.16 29.56 18.13
C ARG A 340 36.28 29.02 19.24
N VAL A 341 36.44 29.53 20.46
CA VAL A 341 35.60 29.13 21.60
C VAL A 341 34.18 29.65 21.43
N LYS A 342 33.98 30.90 20.99
CA LYS A 342 32.64 31.45 20.70
C LYS A 342 31.91 30.60 19.65
N ILE A 343 32.60 30.10 18.63
CA ILE A 343 32.01 29.22 17.60
C ILE A 343 31.46 27.91 18.18
N LEU A 344 31.97 27.42 19.31
CA LEU A 344 31.41 26.24 19.97
C LEU A 344 29.95 26.44 20.42
N THR A 345 29.48 27.69 20.55
CA THR A 345 28.06 27.98 20.82
C THR A 345 27.12 27.51 19.71
N LEU A 346 27.63 27.23 18.50
CA LEU A 346 26.85 26.63 17.41
C LEU A 346 26.26 25.27 17.81
N PHE A 347 26.96 24.47 18.62
CA PHE A 347 26.44 23.18 19.08
C PHE A 347 25.28 23.33 20.08
N ILE A 348 25.28 24.41 20.87
CA ILE A 348 24.15 24.74 21.76
C ILE A 348 22.94 25.12 20.91
N THR A 349 23.11 26.01 19.93
CA THR A 349 22.02 26.41 19.03
C THR A 349 21.50 25.24 18.20
N TRP A 350 22.39 24.38 17.70
CA TRP A 350 21.99 23.21 16.93
C TRP A 350 21.16 22.22 17.77
N SER A 351 21.61 21.93 18.99
CA SER A 351 20.84 21.07 19.92
C SER A 351 19.50 21.69 20.32
N ALA A 352 19.44 23.02 20.50
CA ALA A 352 18.19 23.74 20.73
C ALA A 352 17.20 23.62 19.55
N MET A 353 17.68 23.74 18.32
CA MET A 353 16.84 23.56 17.13
C MET A 353 16.37 22.11 16.97
N ARG A 354 17.22 21.12 17.30
CA ARG A 354 16.81 19.70 17.34
C ARG A 354 15.74 19.43 18.39
N PHE A 355 15.82 20.09 19.53
CA PHE A 355 14.79 20.02 20.56
C PHE A 355 13.47 20.66 20.11
N LEU A 356 13.53 21.84 19.49
CA LEU A 356 12.35 22.48 18.91
C LEU A 356 11.70 21.57 17.85
N GLN A 357 12.51 20.95 16.98
CA GLN A 357 12.02 19.97 16.01
C GLN A 357 11.34 18.78 16.69
N ALA A 358 11.95 18.21 17.74
CA ALA A 358 11.36 17.09 18.48
C ALA A 358 10.04 17.47 19.15
N LEU A 359 9.91 18.69 19.68
CA LEU A 359 8.67 19.22 20.23
C LEU A 359 7.58 19.40 19.16
N LEU A 360 7.94 19.97 18.00
CA LEU A 360 7.01 20.14 16.88
C LEU A 360 6.54 18.80 16.34
N ASP A 361 7.44 17.82 16.19
CA ASP A 361 7.09 16.47 15.79
C ASP A 361 6.14 15.82 16.80
N ALA A 362 6.41 15.93 18.11
CA ALA A 362 5.55 15.39 19.15
C ALA A 362 4.17 16.07 19.17
N GLY A 363 4.10 17.40 19.06
CA GLY A 363 2.85 18.14 19.07
C GLY A 363 1.98 17.89 17.84
N MET A 364 2.58 17.92 16.64
CA MET A 364 1.85 17.75 15.37
C MET A 364 1.45 16.30 15.10
N GLN A 365 2.23 15.34 15.57
CA GLN A 365 1.96 13.91 15.34
C GLN A 365 1.32 13.22 16.56
N TYR A 366 0.95 13.96 17.61
CA TYR A 366 0.32 13.39 18.80
C TYR A 366 -0.94 12.58 18.47
N SER A 367 -1.73 13.03 17.49
CA SER A 367 -2.94 12.32 17.03
C SER A 367 -2.67 10.93 16.44
N ARG A 368 -1.43 10.64 16.03
CA ARG A 368 -1.02 9.32 15.50
C ARG A 368 -0.63 8.33 16.60
N VAL A 369 -0.51 8.78 17.84
CA VAL A 369 -0.21 7.93 18.98
C VAL A 369 -1.52 7.30 19.43
N SER A 370 -1.75 6.07 18.98
CA SER A 370 -2.86 5.23 19.40
C SER A 370 -2.35 4.16 20.38
N ARG A 371 -3.27 3.46 21.04
CA ARG A 371 -2.95 2.29 21.89
C ARG A 371 -2.10 1.22 21.15
N GLU A 372 -2.20 1.16 19.83
CA GLU A 372 -1.49 0.18 18.99
C GLU A 372 -0.11 0.68 18.53
N THR A 373 0.14 2.00 18.54
CA THR A 373 1.40 2.63 18.11
C THR A 373 2.19 3.20 19.30
N LEU A 374 2.13 2.52 20.45
CA LEU A 374 2.79 2.94 21.70
C LEU A 374 4.30 3.16 21.51
N GLY A 375 4.96 2.32 20.68
CA GLY A 375 6.36 2.49 20.32
C GLY A 375 6.68 3.81 19.60
N LEU A 376 5.75 4.34 18.80
CA LEU A 376 5.90 5.65 18.16
C LEU A 376 5.86 6.78 19.20
N GLY A 377 4.94 6.69 20.16
CA GLY A 377 4.82 7.63 21.28
C GLY A 377 6.07 7.63 22.16
N ILE A 378 6.59 6.45 22.53
CA ILE A 378 7.84 6.33 23.30
C ILE A 378 9.00 6.98 22.55
N ARG A 379 9.10 6.75 21.23
CA ARG A 379 10.16 7.34 20.40
C ARG A 379 10.09 8.86 20.39
N MET A 380 8.89 9.44 20.29
CA MET A 380 8.71 10.90 20.33
C MET A 380 9.20 11.49 21.65
N VAL A 381 8.79 10.91 22.79
CA VAL A 381 9.22 11.35 24.12
C VAL A 381 10.73 11.21 24.28
N LEU A 382 11.31 10.08 23.86
CA LEU A 382 12.74 9.83 23.98
C LEU A 382 13.55 10.83 23.13
N LYS A 383 13.09 11.22 21.94
CA LYS A 383 13.72 12.27 21.13
C LYS A 383 13.73 13.63 21.83
N VAL A 384 12.65 14.00 22.51
CA VAL A 384 12.55 15.25 23.28
C VAL A 384 13.53 15.21 24.46
N VAL A 385 13.57 14.12 25.23
CA VAL A 385 14.47 13.97 26.38
C VAL A 385 15.95 13.97 25.98
N VAL A 386 16.30 13.22 24.92
CA VAL A 386 17.69 13.15 24.44
C VAL A 386 18.15 14.51 23.91
N SER A 387 17.33 15.20 23.12
CA SER A 387 17.68 16.53 22.61
C SER A 387 17.83 17.57 23.72
N ALA A 388 16.93 17.57 24.73
CA ALA A 388 17.07 18.42 25.90
C ALA A 388 18.36 18.14 26.69
N SER A 389 18.72 16.87 26.85
CA SER A 389 19.95 16.45 27.53
C SER A 389 21.19 17.00 26.84
N TRP A 390 21.23 16.98 25.50
CA TRP A 390 22.34 17.55 24.73
C TRP A 390 22.50 19.05 24.92
N ILE A 391 21.40 19.81 24.99
CA ILE A 391 21.45 21.26 25.27
C ILE A 391 22.12 21.51 26.62
N VAL A 392 21.70 20.78 27.66
CA VAL A 392 22.26 20.91 29.01
C VAL A 392 23.74 20.54 29.02
N ILE A 393 24.11 19.43 28.37
CA ILE A 393 25.52 18.98 28.28
C ILE A 393 26.37 20.07 27.62
N PHE A 394 25.97 20.60 26.47
CA PHE A 394 26.73 21.63 25.78
C PHE A 394 26.78 22.95 26.55
N ALA A 395 25.66 23.38 27.16
CA ALA A 395 25.61 24.60 27.96
C ALA A 395 26.52 24.50 29.20
N VAL A 396 26.49 23.38 29.93
CA VAL A 396 27.35 23.15 31.10
C VAL A 396 28.82 23.06 30.69
N CYS A 397 29.15 22.33 29.63
CA CYS A 397 30.52 22.23 29.14
C CYS A 397 31.05 23.59 28.68
N TYR A 398 30.23 24.39 28.00
CA TYR A 398 30.58 25.74 27.56
C TYR A 398 30.77 26.70 28.74
N ALA A 399 29.86 26.71 29.71
CA ALA A 399 29.97 27.53 30.92
C ALA A 399 31.24 27.18 31.71
N ARG A 400 31.57 25.89 31.82
CA ARG A 400 32.82 25.43 32.47
C ARG A 400 34.08 25.90 31.75
N ILE A 401 34.06 26.15 30.44
CA ILE A 401 35.22 26.72 29.73
C ILE A 401 35.49 28.15 30.21
N TRP A 402 34.45 28.92 30.52
CA TRP A 402 34.55 30.33 30.93
C TRP A 402 34.72 30.54 32.44
N GLN A 403 34.25 29.62 33.27
CA GLN A 403 34.22 29.76 34.74
C GLN A 403 35.60 29.98 35.41
N ASN A 404 36.70 29.57 34.77
CA ASN A 404 38.07 29.75 35.29
C ASN A 404 38.95 30.66 34.41
N ASN A 405 38.35 31.42 33.48
CA ASN A 405 39.06 32.21 32.47
C ASN A 405 38.82 33.73 32.62
N HIS A 406 38.41 34.18 33.80
CA HIS A 406 38.24 35.62 34.10
C HIS A 406 39.56 36.39 34.27
N GLY A 407 40.72 35.71 34.28
CA GLY A 407 42.04 36.34 34.22
C GLY A 407 42.55 36.51 32.79
N ARG A 408 43.41 37.52 32.55
CA ARG A 408 44.04 37.82 31.25
C ARG A 408 44.89 36.68 30.63
N ARG A 409 45.03 35.52 31.29
CA ARG A 409 45.92 34.43 30.86
C ARG A 409 45.17 33.10 30.77
N TRP A 410 45.17 32.53 29.58
CA TRP A 410 44.55 31.24 29.27
C TRP A 410 45.27 30.09 29.99
N THR A 411 44.54 29.22 30.69
CA THR A 411 45.10 28.12 31.48
C THR A 411 45.11 26.78 30.72
N ALA A 412 46.04 25.88 31.04
CA ALA A 412 46.11 24.53 30.46
C ALA A 412 44.84 23.69 30.76
N GLU A 413 44.15 24.00 31.86
CA GLU A 413 42.88 23.38 32.23
C GLU A 413 41.74 23.81 31.28
N ALA A 414 41.74 25.05 30.79
CA ALA A 414 40.78 25.51 29.78
C ALA A 414 40.98 24.78 28.44
N ASP A 415 42.22 24.51 28.03
CA ASP A 415 42.51 23.70 26.82
C ASP A 415 42.05 22.24 26.99
N ARG A 416 42.12 21.68 28.20
CA ARG A 416 41.55 20.35 28.49
C ARG A 416 40.02 20.35 28.36
N ARG A 417 39.35 21.38 28.87
CA ARG A 417 37.87 21.53 28.78
C ARG A 417 37.39 21.73 27.34
N VAL A 418 38.12 22.49 26.52
CA VAL A 418 37.83 22.64 25.09
C VAL A 418 37.98 21.30 24.36
N ARG A 419 39.04 20.52 24.64
CA ARG A 419 39.20 19.18 24.05
C ARG A 419 38.06 18.23 24.45
N LEU A 420 37.65 18.25 25.71
CA LEU A 420 36.50 17.48 26.17
C LEU A 420 35.21 17.90 25.43
N PHE A 421 34.97 19.20 25.25
CA PHE A 421 33.83 19.70 24.48
C PHE A 421 33.86 19.16 23.04
N LEU A 422 35.02 19.18 22.38
CA LEU A 422 35.16 18.67 21.01
C LEU A 422 34.92 17.15 20.92
N GLN A 423 35.36 16.37 21.92
CA GLN A 423 35.05 14.93 21.98
C GLN A 423 33.54 14.68 22.12
N ILE A 424 32.87 15.44 22.99
CA ILE A 424 31.42 15.38 23.16
C ILE A 424 30.70 15.78 21.87
N ALA A 425 31.16 16.86 21.21
CA ALA A 425 30.63 17.31 19.93
C ALA A 425 30.82 16.25 18.83
N PHE A 426 31.95 15.55 18.81
CA PHE A 426 32.17 14.45 17.87
C PHE A 426 31.14 13.33 18.07
N VAL A 427 30.87 12.92 19.31
CA VAL A 427 29.84 11.92 19.62
C VAL A 427 28.44 12.39 19.17
N TYR A 428 28.14 13.68 19.33
CA TYR A 428 26.87 14.26 18.89
C TYR A 428 26.68 14.24 17.37
N VAL A 429 27.76 14.47 16.62
CA VAL A 429 27.77 14.55 15.14
C VAL A 429 27.85 13.17 14.49
N LEU A 430 28.44 12.19 15.18
CA LEU A 430 28.70 10.85 14.66
C LEU A 430 27.49 10.18 13.99
N PRO A 431 26.26 10.25 14.54
CA PRO A 431 25.11 9.62 13.89
C PRO A 431 24.75 10.23 12.54
N GLU A 432 24.91 11.55 12.38
CA GLU A 432 24.63 12.25 11.12
C GLU A 432 25.70 11.92 10.06
N LEU A 433 26.97 11.82 10.49
CA LEU A 433 28.05 11.37 9.61
C LEU A 433 27.85 9.92 9.16
N LEU A 434 27.42 9.05 10.07
CA LEU A 434 27.11 7.66 9.74
C LEU A 434 25.93 7.58 8.77
N ALA A 435 24.87 8.37 8.98
CA ALA A 435 23.73 8.44 8.07
C ALA A 435 24.14 8.93 6.67
N LEU A 436 25.00 9.95 6.58
CA LEU A 436 25.54 10.45 5.31
C LEU A 436 26.40 9.38 4.61
N ALA A 437 27.27 8.68 5.34
CA ALA A 437 28.10 7.62 4.79
C ALA A 437 27.25 6.45 4.25
N LEU A 438 26.20 6.05 4.97
CA LEU A 438 25.26 5.02 4.53
C LEU A 438 24.41 5.45 3.33
N PHE A 439 24.12 6.75 3.21
CA PHE A 439 23.42 7.30 2.04
C PHE A 439 24.29 7.28 0.78
N VAL A 440 25.57 7.64 0.89
CA VAL A 440 26.51 7.72 -0.24
C VAL A 440 26.97 6.34 -0.73
N ILE A 441 26.91 5.30 0.12
CA ILE A 441 27.37 3.95 -0.22
C ILE A 441 26.20 2.94 -0.18
N PRO A 442 25.42 2.80 -1.28
CA PRO A 442 24.23 1.95 -1.34
C PRO A 442 24.50 0.46 -1.06
N TRP A 443 25.71 -0.03 -1.38
CA TRP A 443 26.05 -1.44 -1.22
C TRP A 443 26.16 -1.88 0.25
N ILE A 444 26.61 -0.96 1.12
CA ILE A 444 26.65 -1.20 2.58
C ILE A 444 25.24 -1.22 3.16
N ARG A 445 24.36 -0.33 2.69
CA ARG A 445 22.95 -0.31 3.09
C ARG A 445 22.25 -1.63 2.75
N ASN A 446 22.39 -2.10 1.50
CA ASN A 446 21.79 -3.36 1.06
C ASN A 446 22.35 -4.57 1.83
N PHE A 447 23.64 -4.57 2.16
CA PHE A 447 24.26 -5.62 2.95
C PHE A 447 23.76 -5.65 4.41
N ILE A 448 23.55 -4.48 5.02
CA ILE A 448 23.03 -4.36 6.39
C ILE A 448 21.54 -4.72 6.43
N GLU A 449 20.73 -4.29 5.45
CA GLU A 449 19.31 -4.62 5.37
C GLU A 449 19.07 -6.13 5.16
N GLN A 450 20.00 -6.85 4.51
CA GLN A 450 19.93 -8.32 4.38
C GLN A 450 20.34 -9.08 5.66
N ARG A 451 21.04 -8.43 6.59
CA ARG A 451 21.48 -9.03 7.86
C ARG A 451 20.49 -8.72 8.97
N ASN A 452 19.70 -9.73 9.33
CA ASN A 452 18.66 -9.68 10.36
C ASN A 452 19.26 -9.65 11.79
N TRP A 453 19.99 -8.59 12.14
CA TRP A 453 20.63 -8.42 13.45
C TRP A 453 19.87 -7.40 14.29
N LYS A 454 19.49 -7.80 15.51
CA LYS A 454 18.69 -7.00 16.45
C LYS A 454 19.26 -5.60 16.78
N ILE A 455 20.58 -5.43 16.68
CA ILE A 455 21.26 -4.14 16.91
C ILE A 455 20.95 -3.15 15.79
N PHE A 456 20.94 -3.61 14.54
CA PHE A 456 20.58 -2.77 13.39
C PHE A 456 19.10 -2.42 13.41
N ASP A 457 18.23 -3.35 13.79
CA ASP A 457 16.79 -3.06 13.93
C ASP A 457 16.52 -1.94 14.94
N LEU A 458 17.24 -1.93 16.07
CA LEU A 458 17.11 -0.89 17.09
C LEU A 458 17.69 0.45 16.62
N LEU A 459 18.82 0.43 15.90
CA LEU A 459 19.40 1.60 15.25
C LEU A 459 18.47 2.17 14.18
N PHE A 460 17.91 1.34 13.31
CA PHE A 460 16.92 1.76 12.29
C PHE A 460 15.65 2.28 12.94
N TRP A 461 15.16 1.64 14.00
CA TRP A 461 14.02 2.12 14.78
C TRP A 461 14.26 3.53 15.34
N TRP A 462 15.48 3.84 15.77
CA TRP A 462 15.86 5.16 16.29
C TRP A 462 16.11 6.20 15.19
N PHE A 463 16.82 5.84 14.12
CA PHE A 463 17.33 6.78 13.10
C PHE A 463 16.45 6.92 11.83
N GLN A 464 15.66 5.92 11.41
CA GLN A 464 14.79 6.08 10.24
C GLN A 464 13.55 6.90 10.56
N SER A 465 13.46 8.10 10.01
CA SER A 465 12.17 8.71 9.66
C SER A 465 11.59 7.90 8.51
N LYS A 466 10.47 7.20 8.74
CA LYS A 466 9.73 6.44 7.70
C LYS A 466 9.24 7.29 6.50
N SER A 467 9.59 8.58 6.42
CA SER A 467 9.15 9.52 5.37
C SER A 467 9.97 9.47 4.08
N LEU A 468 11.01 8.63 3.96
CA LEU A 468 11.85 8.51 2.77
C LEU A 468 11.85 7.10 2.15
N LEU A 469 10.90 6.24 2.55
CA LEU A 469 10.86 4.82 2.16
C LEU A 469 9.55 4.38 1.51
N VAL A 470 8.67 5.32 1.18
CA VAL A 470 7.55 5.10 0.26
C VAL A 470 7.69 6.18 -0.81
N GLY A 471 8.48 5.84 -1.81
CA GLY A 471 8.91 6.71 -2.90
C GLY A 471 9.70 5.84 -3.84
N ASP A 472 8.99 4.85 -4.40
CA ASP A 472 9.11 4.27 -5.73
C ASP A 472 8.20 3.03 -5.86
#